data_AF-A0A4Q3E4V6-F1
#
_entry.id   AF-A0A4Q3E4V6-F1
#
_cell.length_a   1.000
_cell.length_b   1.000
_cell.length_c   1.000
_cell.angle_alpha   90.00
_cell.angle_beta   90.00
_cell.angle_gamma   90.00
#
_symmetry.space_group_name_H-M   'P 1'
#
loop_
_entity.id
_entity.type
_entity.pdbx_description
1 polymer ?
#
loop_
_entity_poly.entity_id
_entity_poly.type
_entity_poly.pdbx_seq_one_letter_code
_entity_poly.pdbx_strand_id
1 'polypeptide(L)'
;VGFPNAGKSTLLSVVSAAKPEIADYAFTTIVPNLGIVSYRDSKSFVMADIPGIIEGASKGKGLGFRFLRHIERNSVLLFMIPADTARTIAEEYSILLNELEEYNPELVHKPRVLAVTKSDMLDDELMDEMKKEVPAGIPSIFISSVAQKNINELKDLLWKAINK
;
A
#
# COMPACT_ATOMS: atom_id res chain seq x y z
N VAL A 1 -2.11 1.49 0.97
CA VAL A 1 -2.59 2.11 2.22
C VAL A 1 -1.38 2.54 3.04
N GLY A 2 -1.35 3.74 3.59
CA GLY A 2 -0.20 4.25 4.36
C GLY A 2 -0.25 5.76 4.51
N PHE A 3 0.34 6.31 5.56
CA PHE A 3 0.25 7.74 5.89
C PHE A 3 0.73 8.67 4.76
N PRO A 4 0.38 9.96 4.80
CA PRO A 4 1.08 10.97 3.99
C PRO A 4 2.59 10.78 4.12
N ASN A 5 3.33 10.93 3.02
CA ASN A 5 4.79 10.73 2.96
C ASN A 5 5.32 9.29 3.17
N ALA A 6 4.45 8.27 3.25
CA ALA A 6 4.89 6.86 3.24
C ALA A 6 5.53 6.40 1.91
N GLY A 7 5.56 7.26 0.89
CA GLY A 7 6.13 6.96 -0.43
C GLY A 7 5.18 6.24 -1.40
N LYS A 8 3.86 6.30 -1.17
CA LYS A 8 2.83 5.63 -2.00
C LYS A 8 2.91 6.00 -3.48
N SER A 9 2.82 7.29 -3.78
CA SER A 9 2.84 7.78 -5.17
C SER A 9 4.21 7.57 -5.82
N THR A 10 5.29 7.64 -5.04
CA THR A 10 6.66 7.32 -5.49
C THR A 10 6.81 5.84 -5.84
N LEU A 11 6.24 4.93 -5.04
CA LEU A 11 6.23 3.51 -5.38
C LEU A 11 5.43 3.28 -6.66
N LEU A 12 4.23 3.86 -6.75
CA LEU A 12 3.36 3.70 -7.91
C LEU A 12 4.03 4.17 -9.21
N SER A 13 4.72 5.32 -9.19
CA SER A 13 5.44 5.82 -10.36
C SER A 13 6.62 4.94 -10.77
N VAL A 14 7.29 4.31 -9.80
CA VAL A 14 8.42 3.40 -10.03
C VAL A 14 7.98 2.06 -10.60
N VAL A 15 6.87 1.51 -10.09
CA VAL A 15 6.44 0.15 -10.46
C VAL A 15 5.53 0.13 -11.69
N SER A 16 4.88 1.24 -12.03
CA SER A 16 4.01 1.37 -13.19
C SER A 16 4.82 1.52 -14.48
N ALA A 17 4.48 0.73 -15.50
CA ALA A 17 5.10 0.83 -16.83
C ALA A 17 4.62 2.04 -17.64
N ALA A 18 3.48 2.64 -17.25
CA ALA A 18 2.88 3.82 -17.85
C ALA A 18 2.76 4.96 -16.82
N LYS A 19 2.68 6.22 -17.28
CA LYS A 19 2.30 7.34 -16.40
C LYS A 19 0.97 6.99 -15.73
N PRO A 20 0.82 7.19 -14.41
CA PRO A 20 -0.42 6.87 -13.73
C PRO A 20 -1.60 7.53 -14.46
N GLU A 21 -2.57 6.73 -14.89
CA GLU A 21 -3.77 7.26 -15.52
C GLU A 21 -4.72 7.72 -14.40
N ILE A 22 -5.21 8.96 -14.57
CA ILE A 22 -6.25 9.54 -13.73
C ILE A 22 -7.54 8.83 -14.14
N ALA A 23 -8.00 7.87 -13.32
CA ALA A 23 -9.21 7.11 -13.64
C ALA A 23 -10.45 7.88 -13.17
N ASP A 24 -11.19 8.46 -14.13
CA ASP A 24 -12.45 9.15 -13.88
C ASP A 24 -13.58 8.15 -13.61
N TYR A 25 -13.55 7.53 -12.43
CA TYR A 25 -14.70 6.79 -11.93
C TYR A 25 -15.80 7.81 -11.63
N ALA A 26 -16.94 7.70 -12.35
CA ALA A 26 -18.05 8.66 -12.35
C ALA A 26 -18.71 8.97 -10.98
N PHE A 27 -18.19 8.40 -9.90
CA PHE A 27 -18.69 8.46 -8.54
C PHE A 27 -17.60 8.84 -7.51
N THR A 28 -16.38 9.17 -7.93
CA THR A 28 -15.30 9.61 -7.03
C THR A 28 -15.14 11.12 -7.07
N THR A 29 -15.15 11.80 -5.91
CA THR A 29 -14.82 13.25 -5.86
C THR A 29 -13.31 13.52 -5.77
N ILE A 30 -12.50 12.47 -5.67
CA ILE A 30 -11.04 12.49 -5.63
C ILE A 30 -10.62 11.33 -6.51
N VAL A 31 -9.91 11.63 -7.60
CA VAL A 31 -9.49 10.62 -8.55
C VAL A 31 -8.32 9.84 -7.95
N PRO A 32 -8.41 8.50 -7.81
CA PRO A 32 -7.27 7.69 -7.43
C PRO A 32 -6.20 7.71 -8.52
N ASN A 33 -4.94 7.60 -8.11
CA ASN A 33 -3.84 7.35 -9.05
C ASN A 33 -3.77 5.85 -9.33
N LEU A 34 -3.93 5.44 -10.59
CA LEU A 34 -3.80 4.04 -11.01
C LEU A 34 -2.53 3.84 -11.82
N GLY A 35 -1.88 2.70 -11.63
CA GLY A 35 -0.72 2.29 -12.42
C GLY A 35 -0.84 0.82 -12.83
N ILE A 36 -0.48 0.53 -14.07
CA ILE A 36 -0.37 -0.85 -14.56
C ILE A 36 1.03 -1.34 -14.24
N VAL A 37 1.12 -2.34 -13.36
CA VAL A 37 2.38 -2.93 -12.95
C VAL A 37 2.66 -4.14 -13.83
N SER A 38 3.69 -4.03 -14.67
CA SER A 38 4.16 -5.17 -15.46
C SER A 38 4.83 -6.20 -14.56
N TYR A 39 4.47 -7.46 -14.81
CA TYR A 39 5.00 -8.66 -14.19
C TYR A 39 5.48 -9.63 -15.28
N ARG A 40 6.21 -10.68 -14.90
CA ARG A 40 6.87 -11.63 -15.82
C ARG A 40 5.89 -12.22 -16.84
N ASP A 41 6.41 -12.66 -17.99
CA ASP A 41 5.65 -13.36 -19.04
C ASP A 41 4.45 -12.56 -19.58
N SER A 42 4.63 -11.25 -19.78
CA SER A 42 3.58 -10.31 -20.22
C SER A 42 2.35 -10.25 -19.30
N LYS A 43 2.48 -10.71 -18.05
CA LYS A 43 1.43 -10.56 -17.04
C LYS A 43 1.47 -9.15 -16.48
N SER A 44 0.34 -8.67 -15.98
CA SER A 44 0.26 -7.38 -15.31
C SER A 44 -0.85 -7.39 -14.28
N PHE A 45 -0.77 -6.46 -13.33
CA PHE A 45 -1.83 -6.18 -12.39
C PHE A 45 -1.99 -4.68 -12.20
N VAL A 46 -3.18 -4.27 -11.78
CA VAL A 46 -3.48 -2.87 -11.51
C VAL A 46 -3.14 -2.57 -10.05
N MET A 47 -2.38 -1.50 -9.83
CA MET A 47 -2.15 -0.93 -8.51
C MET A 47 -2.84 0.43 -8.46
N ALA A 48 -3.56 0.69 -7.37
CA ALA A 48 -4.19 1.98 -7.12
C ALA A 48 -3.68 2.55 -5.79
N ASP A 49 -3.33 3.82 -5.80
CA ASP A 49 -3.20 4.59 -4.57
C ASP A 49 -4.61 4.98 -4.13
N ILE A 50 -4.98 4.68 -2.89
CA ILE A 50 -6.30 5.03 -2.34
C ILE A 50 -6.13 6.34 -1.57
N PRO A 51 -6.49 7.50 -2.18
CA PRO A 51 -6.46 8.76 -1.47
C PRO A 51 -7.54 8.80 -0.39
N GLY A 52 -7.22 9.41 0.76
CA GLY A 52 -8.24 9.80 1.73
C GLY A 52 -8.79 8.71 2.64
N ILE A 53 -8.10 7.58 2.87
CA ILE A 53 -8.43 6.72 4.04
C ILE A 53 -7.94 7.37 5.34
N ILE A 54 -6.82 8.09 5.28
CA ILE A 54 -6.06 8.54 6.47
C ILE A 54 -6.25 10.04 6.76
N GLU A 55 -6.66 10.83 5.76
CA GLU A 55 -6.93 12.26 5.91
C GLU A 55 -8.43 12.51 6.12
N GLY A 56 -8.91 12.33 7.36
CA GLY A 56 -10.20 12.88 7.78
C GLY A 56 -11.43 12.30 7.07
N ALA A 57 -11.37 11.06 6.57
CA ALA A 57 -12.49 10.36 5.94
C ALA A 57 -13.76 10.29 6.81
N SER A 58 -13.58 10.38 8.13
CA SER A 58 -14.65 10.45 9.13
C SER A 58 -15.47 11.75 9.08
N LYS A 59 -14.93 12.85 8.54
CA LYS A 59 -15.61 14.15 8.45
C LYS A 59 -16.11 14.46 7.04
N GLY A 60 -17.03 13.63 6.56
CA GLY A 60 -18.04 14.03 5.57
C GLY A 60 -17.51 14.46 4.20
N LYS A 61 -17.38 13.49 3.29
CA LYS A 61 -17.73 13.61 1.86
C LYS A 61 -17.75 12.20 1.28
N GLY A 62 -18.88 11.82 0.68
CA GLY A 62 -19.26 10.45 0.31
C GLY A 62 -18.45 9.76 -0.78
N LEU A 63 -17.12 9.78 -0.67
CA LEU A 63 -16.15 9.11 -1.53
C LEU A 63 -16.12 7.60 -1.34
N GLY A 64 -16.40 7.11 -0.12
CA GLY A 64 -15.80 5.86 0.30
C GLY A 64 -16.57 4.57 0.05
N PHE A 65 -17.87 4.59 0.32
CA PHE A 65 -18.66 3.35 0.29
C PHE A 65 -18.87 2.79 -1.13
N ARG A 66 -18.81 3.65 -2.16
CA ARG A 66 -18.98 3.23 -3.56
C ARG A 66 -17.66 3.01 -4.29
N PHE A 67 -16.59 3.76 -3.95
CA PHE A 67 -15.26 3.55 -4.54
C PHE A 67 -14.68 2.17 -4.19
N LEU A 68 -14.74 1.79 -2.91
CA LEU A 68 -14.26 0.49 -2.47
C LEU A 68 -15.03 -0.68 -3.08
N ARG A 69 -16.34 -0.51 -3.28
CA ARG A 69 -17.20 -1.53 -3.91
C ARG A 69 -16.75 -1.96 -5.30
N HIS A 70 -16.00 -1.11 -6.00
CA HIS A 70 -15.46 -1.41 -7.33
C HIS A 70 -14.05 -2.03 -7.27
N ILE A 71 -13.29 -1.78 -6.21
CA ILE A 71 -11.99 -2.44 -5.93
C ILE A 71 -12.20 -3.84 -5.29
N GLU A 72 -13.42 -4.19 -4.92
CA GLU A 72 -13.70 -5.30 -4.01
C GLU A 72 -13.40 -6.71 -4.52
N ARG A 73 -13.35 -6.96 -5.83
CA ARG A 73 -13.07 -8.31 -6.35
C ARG A 73 -11.56 -8.58 -6.40
N ASN A 74 -11.10 -9.59 -5.63
CA ASN A 74 -9.73 -10.13 -5.62
C ASN A 74 -8.60 -9.09 -5.40
N SER A 75 -8.81 -8.09 -4.53
CA SER A 75 -7.78 -7.11 -4.19
C SER A 75 -6.93 -7.50 -2.99
N VAL A 76 -5.64 -7.21 -3.07
CA VAL A 76 -4.68 -7.29 -1.97
C VAL A 76 -4.40 -5.89 -1.46
N LEU A 77 -4.34 -5.72 -0.14
CA LEU A 77 -3.98 -4.46 0.47
C LEU A 77 -2.49 -4.40 0.79
N LEU A 78 -1.78 -3.49 0.13
CA LEU A 78 -0.41 -3.15 0.47
C LEU A 78 -0.41 -2.02 1.52
N PHE A 79 0.02 -2.34 2.74
CA PHE A 79 0.34 -1.36 3.77
C PHE A 79 1.75 -0.85 3.55
N MET A 80 1.95 0.46 3.64
CA MET A 80 3.23 1.12 3.46
C MET A 80 3.53 1.95 4.70
N ILE A 81 4.60 1.60 5.40
CA ILE A 81 5.07 2.27 6.61
C ILE A 81 6.50 2.71 6.34
N PRO A 82 6.83 4.01 6.43
CA PRO A 82 8.18 4.45 6.14
C PRO A 82 9.12 4.15 7.31
N ALA A 83 10.38 3.83 7.00
CA ALA A 83 11.39 3.50 7.99
C ALA A 83 11.77 4.68 8.91
N ASP A 84 11.53 5.91 8.46
CA ASP A 84 11.76 7.16 9.21
C ASP A 84 10.53 7.59 10.05
N THR A 85 9.63 6.66 10.34
CA THR A 85 8.47 6.95 11.19
C THR A 85 8.89 7.32 12.61
N ALA A 86 8.10 8.19 13.24
CA ALA A 86 8.28 8.57 14.64
C ALA A 86 7.71 7.54 15.63
N ARG A 87 7.04 6.49 15.14
CA ARG A 87 6.44 5.40 15.93
C ARG A 87 7.10 4.07 15.58
N THR A 88 6.77 3.00 16.29
CA THR A 88 7.16 1.65 15.86
C THR A 88 6.36 1.21 14.63
N ILE A 89 6.88 0.25 13.87
CA ILE A 89 6.17 -0.32 12.71
C ILE A 89 4.83 -0.94 13.16
N ALA A 90 4.81 -1.63 14.31
CA ALA A 90 3.61 -2.25 14.87
C ALA A 90 2.51 -1.24 15.21
N GLU A 91 2.88 -0.12 15.83
CA GLU A 91 1.93 0.93 16.20
C GLU A 91 1.33 1.59 14.97
N GLU A 92 2.15 1.99 14.00
CA GLU A 92 1.67 2.64 12.79
C GLU A 92 0.79 1.70 11.96
N TYR A 93 1.16 0.42 11.87
CA TYR A 93 0.33 -0.60 11.26
C TYR A 93 -1.04 -0.72 11.94
N SER A 94 -1.06 -0.74 13.27
CA SER A 94 -2.29 -0.87 14.06
C SER A 94 -3.22 0.33 13.86
N ILE A 95 -2.67 1.55 13.81
CA ILE A 95 -3.46 2.76 13.54
C ILE A 95 -4.09 2.68 12.15
N LEU A 96 -3.30 2.35 11.12
CA LEU A 96 -3.81 2.20 9.74
C LEU A 96 -4.88 1.11 9.64
N LEU A 97 -4.74 0.03 10.40
CA LEU A 97 -5.70 -1.06 10.42
C LEU A 97 -7.02 -0.64 11.05
N ASN A 98 -6.98 0.07 12.18
CA ASN A 98 -8.17 0.57 12.87
C ASN A 98 -8.93 1.59 12.00
N GLU A 99 -8.23 2.52 11.35
CA GLU A 99 -8.85 3.47 10.42
C GLU A 99 -9.51 2.76 9.23
N LEU A 100 -8.87 1.71 8.71
CA LEU A 100 -9.42 0.89 7.65
C LEU A 100 -10.69 0.15 8.10
N GLU A 101 -10.70 -0.36 9.33
CA GLU A 101 -11.85 -1.04 9.94
C GLU A 101 -13.03 -0.10 10.16
N GLU A 102 -12.78 1.10 10.71
CA GLU A 102 -13.81 2.14 10.89
C GLU A 102 -14.42 2.57 9.56
N TYR A 103 -13.63 2.57 8.49
CA TYR A 103 -14.07 2.95 7.16
C TYR A 103 -14.88 1.86 6.46
N ASN A 104 -14.36 0.63 6.43
CA ASN A 104 -15.02 -0.53 5.85
C ASN A 104 -14.47 -1.83 6.46
N PRO A 105 -15.22 -2.47 7.38
CA PRO A 105 -14.81 -3.72 8.03
C PRO A 105 -14.46 -4.84 7.05
N GLU A 106 -15.11 -4.89 5.88
CA GLU A 106 -14.84 -5.91 4.84
C GLU A 106 -13.41 -5.84 4.28
N LEU A 107 -12.77 -4.68 4.33
CA LEU A 107 -11.39 -4.52 3.87
C LEU A 107 -10.37 -5.18 4.80
N VAL A 108 -10.67 -5.30 6.09
CA VAL A 108 -9.79 -5.92 7.09
C VAL A 108 -9.60 -7.42 6.81
N HIS A 109 -10.61 -8.05 6.20
CA HIS A 109 -10.59 -9.47 5.84
C HIS A 109 -9.80 -9.79 4.57
N LYS A 110 -9.41 -8.78 3.78
CA LYS A 110 -8.65 -9.00 2.55
C LYS A 110 -7.22 -9.48 2.84
N PRO A 111 -6.56 -10.15 1.88
CA PRO A 111 -5.14 -10.42 1.98
C PRO A 111 -4.33 -9.12 2.14
N ARG A 112 -3.39 -9.11 3.09
CA ARG A 112 -2.58 -7.94 3.45
C ARG A 112 -1.10 -8.24 3.26
N VAL A 113 -0.37 -7.26 2.76
CA VAL A 113 1.09 -7.26 2.63
C VAL A 113 1.61 -5.98 3.26
N LEU A 114 2.74 -6.04 3.95
CA LEU A 114 3.38 -4.87 4.56
C LEU A 114 4.70 -4.54 3.83
N ALA A 115 4.84 -3.32 3.36
CA ALA A 115 6.09 -2.78 2.86
C ALA A 115 6.63 -1.73 3.83
N VAL A 116 7.83 -1.96 4.35
CA VAL A 116 8.59 -0.93 5.08
C VAL A 116 9.38 -0.13 4.04
N THR A 117 9.01 1.13 3.82
CA THR A 117 9.59 1.97 2.76
C THR A 117 10.76 2.80 3.26
N LYS A 118 11.51 3.45 2.36
CA LYS A 118 12.72 4.24 2.69
C LYS A 118 13.82 3.43 3.41
N SER A 119 13.87 2.11 3.16
CA SER A 119 14.87 1.22 3.78
C SER A 119 16.31 1.45 3.32
N ASP A 120 16.52 2.38 2.40
CA ASP A 120 17.84 2.92 2.04
C ASP A 120 18.46 3.78 3.16
N MET A 121 17.65 4.25 4.11
CA MET A 121 18.11 5.01 5.28
C MET A 121 18.56 4.11 6.44
N LEU A 122 18.38 2.80 6.33
CA LEU A 122 18.65 1.82 7.39
C LEU A 122 19.99 1.13 7.15
N ASP A 123 20.79 1.00 8.21
CA ASP A 123 21.88 0.04 8.27
C ASP A 123 21.36 -1.36 8.66
N ASP A 124 22.26 -2.35 8.64
CA ASP A 124 21.89 -3.74 8.90
C ASP A 124 21.39 -3.98 10.33
N GLU A 125 21.98 -3.28 11.32
CA GLU A 125 21.60 -3.39 12.73
C GLU A 125 20.19 -2.85 12.95
N LEU A 126 19.91 -1.63 12.49
CA LEU A 126 18.60 -1.00 12.62
C LEU A 126 17.53 -1.77 11.83
N MET A 127 17.88 -2.31 10.66
CA MET A 127 16.96 -3.16 9.91
C MET A 127 16.58 -4.43 10.68
N ASP A 128 17.53 -5.06 11.37
CA ASP A 128 17.27 -6.26 12.18
C ASP A 128 16.47 -5.96 13.44
N GLU A 129 16.62 -4.77 14.02
CA GLU A 129 15.74 -4.30 15.09
C GLU A 129 14.31 -4.07 14.59
N MET A 130 14.15 -3.31 13.50
CA MET A 130 12.84 -3.02 12.93
C MET A 130 12.09 -4.27 12.46
N LYS A 131 12.80 -5.30 11.97
CA LYS A 131 12.18 -6.60 11.62
C LYS A 131 11.46 -7.25 12.81
N LYS A 132 11.91 -7.02 14.04
CA LYS A 132 11.27 -7.56 15.26
C LYS A 132 9.97 -6.84 15.59
N GLU A 133 9.80 -5.60 15.12
CA GLU A 133 8.57 -4.81 15.30
C GLU A 133 7.50 -5.13 14.26
N VAL A 134 7.85 -5.86 13.20
CA VAL A 134 6.88 -6.24 12.17
C VAL A 134 5.82 -7.16 12.79
N PRO A 135 4.51 -6.88 12.60
CA PRO A 135 3.45 -7.75 13.08
C PRO A 135 3.56 -9.18 12.54
N ALA A 136 3.45 -10.16 13.44
CA ALA A 136 3.53 -11.57 13.08
C ALA A 136 2.38 -12.00 12.14
N GLY A 137 2.69 -12.94 11.23
CA GLY A 137 1.70 -13.54 10.33
C GLY A 137 1.36 -12.71 9.08
N ILE A 138 1.98 -11.54 8.91
CA ILE A 138 1.80 -10.69 7.73
C ILE A 138 3.05 -10.79 6.84
N PRO A 139 2.91 -11.13 5.55
CA PRO A 139 4.04 -11.06 4.62
C PRO A 139 4.57 -9.63 4.56
N SER A 140 5.83 -9.44 4.92
CA SER A 140 6.48 -8.13 4.97
C SER A 140 7.74 -8.07 4.10
N ILE A 141 8.07 -6.88 3.63
CA ILE A 141 9.30 -6.63 2.88
C ILE A 141 9.79 -5.20 3.10
N PHE A 142 11.11 -5.04 3.22
CA PHE A 142 11.76 -3.73 3.29
C PHE A 142 12.11 -3.31 1.87
N ILE A 143 11.69 -2.12 1.44
CA ILE A 143 11.87 -1.62 0.07
C ILE A 143 12.42 -0.20 0.07
N SER A 144 13.01 0.20 -1.06
CA SER A 144 13.24 1.60 -1.36
C SER A 144 12.87 1.87 -2.81
N SER A 145 11.85 2.69 -3.02
CA SER A 145 11.43 3.10 -4.37
C SER A 145 12.50 3.96 -5.03
N VAL A 146 13.20 4.80 -4.26
CA VAL A 146 14.24 5.70 -4.79
C VAL A 146 15.48 4.90 -5.17
N ALA A 147 15.95 4.01 -4.29
CA ALA A 147 17.11 3.16 -4.56
C ALA A 147 16.79 1.91 -5.38
N GLN A 148 15.53 1.71 -5.79
CA GLN A 148 15.05 0.49 -6.47
C GLN A 148 15.32 -0.82 -5.69
N LYS A 149 15.50 -0.73 -4.37
CA LYS A 149 15.79 -1.88 -3.50
C LYS A 149 14.54 -2.73 -3.29
N ASN A 150 14.66 -4.04 -3.53
CA ASN A 150 13.63 -5.05 -3.29
C ASN A 150 12.30 -4.85 -4.05
N ILE A 151 12.30 -4.08 -5.13
CA ILE A 151 11.08 -3.77 -5.90
C ILE A 151 10.57 -4.98 -6.68
N ASN A 152 11.45 -5.83 -7.20
CA ASN A 152 11.05 -7.03 -7.92
C ASN A 152 10.47 -8.09 -6.96
N GLU A 153 11.07 -8.22 -5.79
CA GLU A 153 10.64 -9.08 -4.71
C GLU A 153 9.27 -8.63 -4.17
N LEU A 154 9.04 -7.32 -4.08
CA LEU A 154 7.72 -6.78 -3.77
C LEU A 154 6.69 -7.16 -4.85
N LYS A 155 7.04 -7.04 -6.14
CA LYS A 155 6.14 -7.45 -7.23
C LYS A 155 5.81 -8.94 -7.16
N ASP A 156 6.80 -9.79 -6.90
CA ASP A 156 6.60 -11.23 -6.72
C ASP A 156 5.68 -11.52 -5.51
N LEU A 157 5.86 -10.80 -4.40
CA LEU A 157 5.05 -10.95 -3.20
C LEU A 157 3.59 -10.55 -3.43
N LEU A 158 3.37 -9.41 -4.08
CA LEU A 158 2.04 -8.93 -4.46
C LEU A 158 1.36 -9.88 -5.46
N TRP A 159 2.09 -10.34 -6.47
CA TRP A 159 1.55 -11.27 -7.46
C TRP A 159 1.06 -12.58 -6.81
N LYS A 160 1.87 -13.14 -5.89
CA LYS A 160 1.48 -14.32 -5.12
C LYS A 160 0.25 -14.08 -4.25
N ALA A 161 0.11 -12.89 -3.66
CA ALA A 161 -1.04 -12.56 -2.84
C ALA A 161 -2.31 -12.35 -3.66
N ILE A 162 -2.21 -11.81 -4.88
CA ILE A 162 -3.35 -11.55 -5.79
C ILE A 162 -3.91 -12.86 -6.35
N ASN A 163 -3.05 -13.86 -6.60
CA ASN A 163 -3.40 -15.13 -7.24
C ASN A 163 -3.51 -16.31 -6.25
N LYS A 164 -3.70 -16.02 -4.96
CA LYS A 164 -4.02 -17.01 -3.93
C LYS A 164 -5.53 -17.23 -3.86
#